data_AF-A0A7J4G4S2-F1
#
_entry.id   AF-A0A7J4G4S2-F1
#
_cell.length_a   1.000
_cell.length_b   1.000
_cell.length_c   1.000
_cell.angle_alpha   90.00
_cell.angle_beta   90.00
_cell.angle_gamma   90.00
#
_symmetry.space_group_name_H-M   'P 1'
#
loop_
_entity.id
_entity.type
_entity.pdbx_description
1 polymer ?
#
loop_
_entity_poly.entity_id
_entity_poly.type
_entity_poly.pdbx_seq_one_letter_code
_entity_poly.pdbx_strand_id
1 'polypeptide(L)'
;MDRTVKYASLATLIIPIAILTIFFIQVFIDGSKHIDLGFILGSPSYDPGETGILPVIIGSIYIVGLSSIISFLLGLGLSIYIVEFVENERIRDLVYFVIDMLAGVPSVVYGLVGLGFIGYVLGAGRSILT
;
A
#
# COMPACT_ATOMS: atom_id res chain seq x y z
N MET A 1 0.84 36.20 26.86
CA MET A 1 1.49 35.41 25.79
C MET A 1 0.78 34.08 25.54
N ASP A 2 0.21 33.43 26.56
CA ASP A 2 -0.43 32.11 26.40
C ASP A 2 -1.72 32.07 25.57
N ARG A 3 -2.56 33.12 25.62
CA ARG A 3 -3.86 33.11 24.91
C ARG A 3 -3.69 33.21 23.39
N THR A 4 -2.78 34.06 22.91
CA THR A 4 -2.51 34.23 21.47
C THR A 4 -1.86 32.98 20.88
N VAL A 5 -0.92 32.36 21.61
CA VAL A 5 -0.31 31.09 21.22
C VAL A 5 -1.34 29.96 21.19
N LYS A 6 -2.27 29.90 22.16
CA LYS A 6 -3.35 28.91 22.19
C LYS A 6 -4.32 29.04 21.01
N TYR A 7 -4.71 30.26 20.64
CA TYR A 7 -5.58 30.46 19.47
C TYR A 7 -4.85 30.17 18.15
N ALA A 8 -3.56 30.51 18.06
CA ALA A 8 -2.74 30.18 16.89
C ALA A 8 -2.57 28.66 16.72
N SER A 9 -2.28 27.92 17.79
CA SER A 9 -2.14 26.45 17.73
C SER A 9 -3.47 25.75 17.42
N LEU A 10 -4.60 26.27 17.91
CA LEU A 10 -5.93 25.76 17.55
C LEU A 10 -6.25 26.01 16.08
N ALA A 11 -5.93 27.19 15.54
CA ALA A 11 -6.13 27.51 14.14
C ALA A 11 -5.31 26.59 13.21
N THR A 12 -4.05 26.32 13.55
CA THR A 12 -3.18 25.39 12.79
C THR A 12 -3.73 23.97 12.73
N LEU A 13 -4.49 23.51 13.73
CA LEU A 13 -5.15 22.20 13.71
C LEU A 13 -6.47 22.24 12.93
N ILE A 14 -7.26 23.29 13.13
CA ILE A 14 -8.62 23.40 12.57
C ILE A 14 -8.59 23.61 11.05
N ILE A 15 -7.63 24.39 10.55
CA ILE A 15 -7.55 24.73 9.12
C ILE A 15 -7.33 23.48 8.24
N PRO A 16 -6.33 22.62 8.47
CA PRO A 16 -6.15 21.39 7.69
C PRO A 16 -7.35 20.45 7.79
N ILE A 17 -7.94 20.32 8.98
CA ILE A 17 -9.12 19.47 9.18
C ILE A 17 -10.30 19.99 8.35
N ALA A 18 -10.55 21.30 8.36
CA ALA A 18 -11.59 21.92 7.56
C ALA A 18 -11.35 21.73 6.06
N ILE A 19 -10.11 21.93 5.59
CA ILE A 19 -9.73 21.73 4.17
C ILE A 19 -9.94 20.27 3.76
N LEU A 20 -9.46 19.30 4.55
CA LEU A 20 -9.66 17.88 4.29
C LEU A 20 -11.15 17.52 4.26
N THR A 21 -11.92 18.06 5.19
CA THR A 21 -13.38 17.81 5.26
C THR A 21 -14.07 18.31 4.00
N ILE A 22 -13.76 19.54 3.56
CA ILE A 22 -14.31 20.12 2.33
C ILE A 22 -13.88 19.29 1.11
N PHE A 23 -12.61 18.91 1.04
CA PHE A 23 -12.09 18.07 -0.04
C PHE A 23 -12.83 16.73 -0.14
N PHE A 24 -13.00 16.02 0.98
CA PHE A 24 -13.73 14.75 0.99
C PHE A 24 -15.19 14.93 0.60
N ILE A 25 -15.85 16.00 1.06
CA ILE A 25 -17.23 16.31 0.66
C ILE A 25 -17.31 16.55 -0.86
N GLN A 26 -16.39 17.33 -1.42
CA GLN A 26 -16.34 17.58 -2.87
C GLN A 26 -16.12 16.30 -3.67
N VAL A 27 -15.13 15.49 -3.28
CA VAL A 27 -14.84 14.20 -3.91
C VAL A 27 -16.06 13.29 -3.87
N PHE A 28 -16.80 13.25 -2.77
CA PHE A 28 -17.99 12.42 -2.65
C PHE A 28 -19.14 12.92 -3.55
N ILE A 29 -19.41 14.23 -3.55
CA ILE A 29 -20.47 14.81 -4.38
C ILE A 29 -20.19 14.61 -5.87
N ASP A 30 -18.97 14.91 -6.32
CA ASP A 30 -18.61 14.82 -7.73
C ASP A 30 -18.37 13.38 -8.17
N GLY A 31 -17.81 12.55 -7.30
CA GLY A 31 -17.62 11.12 -7.52
C GLY A 31 -18.96 10.39 -7.67
N SER A 32 -19.93 10.65 -6.78
CA SER A 32 -21.22 9.95 -6.80
C SER A 32 -21.99 10.04 -8.13
N LYS A 33 -21.79 11.13 -8.88
CA LYS A 33 -22.43 11.36 -10.19
C LYS A 33 -21.85 10.48 -11.31
N HIS A 34 -20.66 9.93 -11.11
CA HIS A 34 -19.91 9.16 -12.10
C HIS A 34 -19.80 7.68 -11.72
N ILE A 35 -20.48 7.22 -10.66
CA ILE A 35 -20.53 5.80 -10.29
C ILE A 35 -21.66 5.14 -11.09
N ASP A 36 -21.31 4.63 -12.26
CA ASP A 36 -22.19 3.80 -13.08
C ASP A 36 -21.56 2.42 -13.36
N LEU A 37 -22.32 1.54 -13.99
CA LEU A 37 -21.81 0.21 -14.34
C LEU A 37 -20.64 0.29 -15.34
N GLY A 38 -20.65 1.29 -16.23
CA GLY A 38 -19.56 1.57 -17.17
C GLY A 38 -18.29 2.00 -16.46
N PHE A 39 -18.37 2.82 -15.40
CA PHE A 39 -17.20 3.11 -14.57
C PHE A 39 -16.62 1.86 -13.89
N ILE A 40 -17.46 0.97 -13.35
CA ILE A 40 -16.97 -0.21 -12.62
C ILE A 40 -16.43 -1.30 -13.55
N LEU A 41 -17.16 -1.61 -14.64
CA LEU A 41 -16.86 -2.75 -15.54
C LEU A 41 -16.23 -2.31 -16.86
N GLY A 42 -16.14 -1.01 -17.13
CA GLY A 42 -15.63 -0.49 -18.38
C GLY A 42 -14.13 -0.73 -18.56
N SER A 43 -13.73 -0.64 -19.81
CA SER A 43 -12.32 -0.62 -20.20
C SER A 43 -11.69 0.73 -19.88
N PRO A 44 -10.37 0.78 -19.64
CA PRO A 44 -9.67 2.03 -19.47
C PRO A 44 -9.74 2.84 -20.77
N SER A 45 -10.12 4.11 -20.65
CA SER A 45 -10.20 5.07 -21.75
C SER A 45 -9.19 6.19 -21.52
N TYR A 46 -8.85 6.93 -22.58
CA TYR A 46 -8.11 8.19 -22.44
C TYR A 46 -9.03 9.37 -22.11
N ASP A 47 -10.34 9.19 -22.28
CA ASP A 47 -11.34 10.15 -21.85
C ASP A 47 -11.69 9.90 -20.36
N PRO A 48 -11.44 10.87 -19.46
CA PRO A 48 -11.78 10.74 -18.05
C PRO A 48 -13.28 10.45 -17.80
N GLY A 49 -14.17 10.88 -18.71
CA GLY A 49 -15.62 10.67 -18.58
C GLY A 49 -16.07 9.24 -18.88
N GLU A 50 -15.26 8.44 -19.56
CA GLU A 50 -15.59 7.08 -20.01
C GLU A 50 -14.60 6.01 -19.49
N THR A 51 -13.72 6.39 -18.56
CA THR A 51 -12.68 5.50 -18.05
C THR A 51 -13.25 4.53 -17.03
N GLY A 52 -13.14 3.23 -17.31
CA GLY A 52 -13.45 2.18 -16.35
C GLY A 52 -12.28 1.83 -15.42
N ILE A 53 -12.61 1.42 -14.18
CA ILE A 53 -11.64 1.04 -13.14
C ILE A 53 -11.45 -0.48 -13.00
N LEU A 54 -12.09 -1.30 -13.83
CA LEU A 54 -12.04 -2.75 -13.76
C LEU A 54 -10.61 -3.32 -13.71
N PRO A 55 -9.66 -2.89 -14.58
CA PRO A 55 -8.30 -3.43 -14.55
C PRO A 55 -7.56 -3.13 -13.24
N VAL A 56 -7.86 -1.99 -12.60
CA VAL A 56 -7.26 -1.59 -11.33
C VAL A 56 -7.79 -2.45 -10.19
N ILE A 57 -9.10 -2.73 -10.18
CA ILE A 57 -9.73 -3.63 -9.21
C ILE A 57 -9.13 -5.04 -9.33
N ILE A 58 -9.12 -5.58 -10.56
CA ILE A 58 -8.59 -6.91 -10.84
C ILE A 58 -7.10 -6.99 -10.49
N GLY A 59 -6.31 -5.99 -10.91
CA GLY A 59 -4.88 -5.90 -10.57
C GLY A 59 -4.64 -5.88 -9.06
N SER A 60 -5.44 -5.11 -8.31
CA SER A 60 -5.34 -5.05 -6.85
C SER A 60 -5.65 -6.40 -6.19
N ILE A 61 -6.68 -7.10 -6.66
CA ILE A 61 -7.05 -8.44 -6.17
C ILE A 61 -5.91 -9.44 -6.45
N TYR A 62 -5.33 -9.40 -7.65
CA TYR A 62 -4.20 -10.27 -7.99
C TYR A 62 -2.99 -10.00 -7.11
N ILE A 63 -2.61 -8.73 -6.93
CA ILE A 63 -1.45 -8.35 -6.11
C ILE A 63 -1.66 -8.81 -4.67
N VAL A 64 -2.80 -8.47 -4.05
CA VAL A 64 -3.10 -8.84 -2.67
C VAL A 64 -3.21 -10.36 -2.52
N GLY A 65 -3.91 -11.03 -3.43
CA GLY A 65 -4.11 -12.48 -3.38
C GLY A 65 -2.80 -13.25 -3.51
N LEU A 66 -2.01 -12.95 -4.54
CA LEU A 66 -0.73 -13.62 -4.79
C LEU A 66 0.28 -13.33 -3.67
N SER A 67 0.43 -12.07 -3.26
CA SER A 67 1.34 -11.72 -2.16
C SER A 67 0.94 -12.41 -0.86
N SER A 68 -0.36 -12.43 -0.51
CA SER A 68 -0.84 -13.08 0.71
C SER A 68 -0.56 -14.58 0.72
N ILE A 69 -0.84 -15.29 -0.38
CA ILE A 69 -0.61 -16.73 -0.48
C ILE A 69 0.89 -17.04 -0.33
N ILE A 70 1.74 -16.32 -1.06
CA ILE A 70 3.19 -16.54 -1.05
C ILE A 70 3.77 -16.21 0.32
N SER A 71 3.44 -15.05 0.88
CA SER A 71 3.92 -14.62 2.20
C SER A 71 3.42 -15.53 3.31
N PHE A 72 2.18 -16.02 3.24
CA PHE A 72 1.65 -16.96 4.21
C PHE A 72 2.41 -18.28 4.19
N LEU A 73 2.58 -18.90 3.02
CA LEU A 73 3.28 -20.18 2.90
C LEU A 73 4.74 -20.09 3.35
N LEU A 74 5.45 -19.06 2.90
CA LEU A 74 6.85 -18.85 3.26
C LEU A 74 7.00 -18.47 4.73
N GLY A 75 6.18 -17.55 5.23
CA GLY A 75 6.23 -17.07 6.62
C GLY A 75 5.88 -18.17 7.62
N LEU A 76 4.81 -18.92 7.36
CA LEU A 76 4.40 -20.04 8.21
C LEU A 76 5.46 -21.15 8.20
N GLY A 77 5.94 -21.54 7.01
CA GLY A 77 6.96 -22.58 6.88
C GLY A 77 8.27 -22.19 7.57
N LEU A 78 8.72 -20.95 7.38
CA LEU A 78 9.93 -20.42 8.02
C LEU A 78 9.76 -20.39 9.55
N SER A 79 8.62 -19.92 10.05
CA SER A 79 8.36 -19.87 11.49
C SER A 79 8.37 -21.25 12.13
N ILE A 80 7.72 -22.24 11.50
CA ILE A 80 7.73 -23.62 12.00
C ILE A 80 9.16 -24.18 11.96
N TYR A 81 9.89 -23.96 10.86
CA TYR A 81 11.24 -24.46 10.71
C TYR A 81 12.20 -23.95 11.80
N ILE A 82 12.15 -22.64 12.09
CA ILE A 82 13.00 -22.01 13.10
C ILE A 82 12.68 -22.53 14.50
N VAL A 83 11.39 -22.69 14.83
CA VAL A 83 10.97 -23.12 16.17
C VAL A 83 11.34 -24.57 16.42
N GLU A 84 11.14 -25.45 15.43
CA GLU A 84 11.28 -26.89 15.60
C GLU A 84 12.70 -27.41 15.33
N PHE A 85 13.38 -26.91 14.31
CA PHE A 85 14.64 -27.50 13.82
C PHE A 85 15.90 -26.70 14.18
N VAL A 86 15.78 -25.43 14.58
CA VAL A 86 16.94 -24.60 14.91
C VAL A 86 17.22 -24.66 16.42
N GLU A 87 18.14 -25.54 16.82
CA GLU A 87 18.54 -25.71 18.21
C GLU A 87 19.41 -24.55 18.74
N ASN A 88 20.13 -23.85 17.86
CA ASN A 88 21.03 -22.77 18.25
C ASN A 88 20.26 -21.45 18.47
N GLU A 89 20.19 -21.01 19.72
CA GLU A 89 19.53 -19.77 20.15
C GLU A 89 20.05 -18.53 19.41
N ARG A 90 21.36 -18.42 19.18
CA ARG A 90 21.94 -17.25 18.49
C ARG A 90 21.51 -17.16 17.04
N ILE A 91 21.34 -18.30 16.38
CA ILE A 91 20.88 -18.36 14.99
C ILE A 91 19.41 -17.95 14.93
N ARG A 92 18.59 -18.47 15.85
CA ARG A 92 17.18 -18.10 16.00
C ARG A 92 17.01 -16.59 16.19
N ASP A 93 17.74 -16.02 17.15
CA ASP A 93 17.70 -14.58 17.47
C ASP A 93 18.15 -13.72 16.29
N LEU A 94 19.20 -14.14 15.57
CA LEU A 94 19.66 -13.44 14.38
C LEU A 94 18.59 -13.42 13.27
N VAL A 95 17.90 -14.54 13.04
CA VAL A 95 16.86 -14.61 12.01
C VAL A 95 15.67 -13.73 12.38
N TYR A 96 15.19 -13.78 13.64
CA TYR A 96 14.12 -12.89 14.10
C TYR A 96 14.51 -11.42 14.01
N PHE A 97 15.75 -11.07 14.38
CA PHE A 97 16.26 -9.72 14.22
C PHE A 97 16.21 -9.24 12.75
N VAL A 98 16.59 -10.09 11.80
CA VAL A 98 16.50 -9.75 10.37
C VAL A 98 15.04 -9.59 9.92
N ILE A 99 14.13 -10.45 10.38
CA ILE A 99 12.70 -10.34 10.08
C ILE A 99 12.14 -9.01 10.60
N ASP A 100 12.48 -8.63 11.83
CA ASP A 100 12.04 -7.36 12.43
C ASP A 100 12.62 -6.16 11.69
N MET A 101 13.88 -6.22 11.27
CA MET A 101 14.50 -5.20 10.44
C MET A 101 13.78 -5.05 9.10
N LEU A 102 13.42 -6.17 8.45
CA LEU A 102 12.66 -6.15 7.20
C LEU A 102 11.24 -5.60 7.42
N ALA A 103 10.57 -5.97 8.50
CA ALA A 103 9.25 -5.42 8.83
C ALA A 103 9.30 -3.91 9.13
N GLY A 104 10.42 -3.41 9.63
CA GLY A 104 10.64 -1.99 9.93
C GLY A 104 10.93 -1.10 8.72
N VAL A 105 11.23 -1.67 7.55
CA VAL A 105 11.50 -0.88 6.33
C VAL A 105 10.20 -0.24 5.82
N PRO A 106 10.21 1.06 5.46
CA PRO A 106 9.04 1.71 4.88
C PRO A 106 8.60 1.07 3.56
N SER A 107 7.29 0.88 3.37
CA SER A 107 6.73 0.21 2.18
C SER A 107 7.15 0.85 0.84
N VAL A 108 7.36 2.18 0.82
CA VAL A 108 7.83 2.91 -0.37
C VAL A 108 9.20 2.41 -0.84
N VAL A 109 10.08 2.03 0.09
CA VAL A 109 11.41 1.51 -0.25
C VAL A 109 11.27 0.16 -0.97
N TYR A 110 10.40 -0.72 -0.46
CA TYR A 110 10.13 -2.00 -1.13
C TYR A 110 9.54 -1.84 -2.52
N GLY A 111 8.65 -0.85 -2.73
CA GLY A 111 8.12 -0.53 -4.05
C GLY A 111 9.21 -0.09 -5.04
N LEU A 112 10.10 0.82 -4.61
CA LEU A 112 11.19 1.30 -5.46
C LEU A 112 12.24 0.22 -5.75
N VAL A 113 12.60 -0.61 -4.75
CA VAL A 113 13.52 -1.73 -4.93
C VAL A 113 12.92 -2.79 -5.86
N GLY A 114 11.63 -3.07 -5.73
CA GLY A 114 10.89 -3.96 -6.63
C GLY A 114 10.96 -3.48 -8.08
N LEU A 115 10.61 -2.22 -8.33
CA LEU A 115 10.73 -1.61 -9.67
C LEU A 115 12.18 -1.66 -10.19
N GLY A 116 13.15 -1.33 -9.34
CA GLY A 116 14.56 -1.35 -9.68
C GLY A 116 15.06 -2.74 -10.10
N PHE A 117 14.78 -3.75 -9.27
CA PHE A 117 15.30 -5.09 -9.46
C PHE A 117 14.46 -5.90 -10.46
N ILE A 118 13.16 -6.01 -10.24
CA ILE A 118 12.28 -6.81 -11.10
C ILE A 118 12.06 -6.10 -12.44
N GLY A 119 11.85 -4.78 -12.41
CA GLY A 119 11.49 -4.02 -13.61
C GLY A 119 12.69 -3.78 -14.52
N TYR A 120 13.81 -3.31 -13.95
CA TYR A 120 15.00 -2.97 -14.74
C TYR A 120 16.04 -4.10 -14.81
N VAL A 121 16.41 -4.74 -13.70
CA VAL A 121 17.49 -5.76 -13.70
C VAL A 121 17.04 -7.08 -14.33
N LEU A 122 15.85 -7.58 -13.96
CA LEU A 122 15.31 -8.83 -14.51
C LEU A 122 14.60 -8.64 -15.87
N GLY A 123 14.44 -7.39 -16.34
CA GLY A 123 13.87 -7.09 -17.65
C GLY A 123 12.36 -7.36 -17.75
N ALA A 124 11.65 -7.50 -16.62
CA ALA A 124 10.21 -7.77 -16.63
C ALA A 124 9.37 -6.54 -17.07
N GLY A 125 9.97 -5.35 -17.14
CA GLY A 125 9.29 -4.12 -17.52
C GLY A 125 8.21 -3.72 -16.52
N ARG A 126 7.09 -3.15 -17.01
CA ARG A 126 5.90 -2.89 -16.19
C ARG A 126 5.09 -4.18 -16.08
N SER A 127 5.05 -4.75 -14.89
CA SER A 127 4.42 -6.04 -14.61
C SER A 127 3.55 -5.92 -13.36
N ILE A 128 2.80 -6.96 -13.01
CA ILE A 128 1.98 -6.96 -11.78
C ILE A 128 2.84 -6.77 -10.51
N LEU A 129 4.14 -7.08 -10.61
CA LEU A 129 5.10 -6.99 -9.50
C LEU A 129 5.95 -5.69 -9.52
N THR A 130 5.74 -4.79 -10.49
CA THR A 130 6.58 -3.60 -10.73
C THR A 130 5.79 -2.36 -11.14
#